data_AF-A0A349K7Y6-F1
#
_entry.id   AF-A0A349K7Y6-F1
#
_cell.length_a   1.000
_cell.length_b   1.000
_cell.length_c   1.000
_cell.angle_alpha   90.00
_cell.angle_beta   90.00
_cell.angle_gamma   90.00
#
_symmetry.space_group_name_H-M   'P 1'
#
loop_
_entity.id
_entity.type
_entity.pdbx_description
1 polymer ?
#
loop_
_entity_poly.entity_id
_entity_poly.type
_entity_poly.pdbx_seq_one_letter_code
_entity_poly.pdbx_strand_id
1 'polypeptide(L)'
;DLIWEKVQSTLDLPKDKQVTLNNYLVPFDHPVIGDSMWHQLPLAFDKTPLSTEKMAPSLGENTEEILIDRLGYSWDDISSLQDEGIIL
;
A
#
# COMPACT_ATOMS: atom_id res chain seq x y z
N ASP A 1 -9.27 -31.11 -27.75
CA ASP A 1 -8.37 -30.49 -26.76
C ASP A 1 -8.92 -30.66 -25.36
N LEU A 2 -8.05 -31.06 -24.42
CA LEU A 2 -8.38 -31.14 -23.00
C LEU A 2 -7.80 -29.90 -22.32
N ILE A 3 -8.66 -29.04 -21.78
CA ILE A 3 -8.26 -27.89 -20.98
C ILE A 3 -8.05 -28.40 -19.55
N TRP A 4 -6.82 -28.32 -19.06
CA TRP A 4 -6.46 -28.68 -17.68
C TRP A 4 -5.31 -27.80 -17.21
N GLU A 5 -5.13 -27.72 -15.90
CA GLU A 5 -3.92 -27.15 -15.30
C GLU A 5 -3.64 -27.79 -13.93
N LYS A 6 -2.40 -27.68 -13.45
CA LYS A 6 -2.01 -28.09 -12.09
C LYS A 6 -2.73 -27.25 -11.03
N VAL A 7 -3.18 -27.90 -9.95
CA VAL A 7 -3.56 -27.20 -8.72
C VAL A 7 -2.29 -26.69 -8.04
N GLN A 8 -2.08 -25.38 -8.08
CA GLN A 8 -0.88 -24.72 -7.54
C GLN A 8 -1.02 -24.43 -6.05
N SER A 9 0.09 -24.44 -5.31
CA SER A 9 0.16 -23.89 -3.96
C SER A 9 0.34 -22.38 -4.02
N THR A 10 -0.21 -21.65 -3.05
CA THR A 10 -0.01 -20.19 -2.94
C THR A 10 1.46 -19.81 -2.80
N LEU A 11 2.26 -20.67 -2.16
CA LEU A 11 3.70 -20.46 -1.97
C LEU A 11 4.54 -20.69 -3.23
N ASP A 12 3.96 -21.26 -4.29
CA ASP A 12 4.63 -21.40 -5.58
C ASP A 12 4.60 -20.09 -6.40
N LEU A 13 3.60 -19.22 -6.13
CA LEU A 13 3.32 -18.02 -6.92
C LEU A 13 4.49 -17.02 -7.02
N PRO A 14 5.30 -16.75 -5.98
CA PRO A 14 6.44 -15.83 -6.10
C PRO A 14 7.49 -16.26 -7.12
N LYS A 15 7.49 -17.54 -7.53
CA LYS A 15 8.41 -18.11 -8.54
C LYS A 15 7.70 -18.44 -9.86
N ASP A 16 6.39 -18.21 -9.93
CA ASP A 16 5.62 -18.50 -11.13
C ASP A 16 5.94 -17.48 -12.24
N LYS A 17 6.18 -17.99 -13.46
CA LYS A 17 6.59 -17.17 -14.60
C LYS A 17 5.52 -16.16 -15.02
N GLN A 18 4.24 -16.55 -14.98
CA GLN A 18 3.15 -15.65 -15.35
C GLN A 18 2.97 -14.58 -14.27
N VAL A 19 3.05 -14.94 -12.99
CA VAL A 19 2.96 -14.00 -11.87
C VAL A 19 4.06 -12.94 -11.92
N THR A 20 5.30 -13.36 -12.15
CA THR A 20 6.47 -12.47 -12.23
C THR A 20 6.44 -11.57 -13.47
N LEU A 21 6.11 -12.12 -14.65
CA LEU A 21 6.04 -11.33 -15.89
C LEU A 21 4.95 -10.25 -15.86
N ASN A 22 3.85 -10.49 -15.14
CA ASN A 22 2.76 -9.53 -15.03
C ASN A 22 2.84 -8.65 -13.78
N ASN A 23 3.92 -8.74 -13.01
CA ASN A 23 4.11 -7.97 -11.78
C ASN A 23 2.94 -8.09 -10.80
N TYR A 24 2.30 -9.27 -10.71
CA TYR A 24 1.21 -9.49 -9.74
C TYR A 24 1.70 -9.53 -8.29
N LEU A 25 2.99 -9.83 -8.12
CA LEU A 25 3.73 -9.69 -6.87
C LEU A 25 4.92 -8.79 -7.13
N VAL A 26 5.06 -7.72 -6.35
CA VAL A 26 6.15 -6.74 -6.46
C VAL A 26 6.95 -6.69 -5.17
N PRO A 27 8.29 -6.47 -5.23
CA PRO A 27 9.07 -6.20 -4.04
C PRO A 27 8.71 -4.83 -3.47
N PHE A 28 8.60 -4.75 -2.15
CA PHE A 28 8.36 -3.50 -1.43
C PHE A 28 9.15 -3.52 -0.12
N ASP A 29 9.94 -2.46 0.09
CA ASP A 29 10.66 -2.24 1.35
C ASP A 29 9.70 -1.59 2.35
N HIS A 30 9.05 -2.43 3.16
CA HIS A 30 8.04 -1.97 4.10
C HIS A 30 8.73 -1.41 5.36
N PRO A 31 8.46 -0.16 5.80
CA PRO A 31 9.17 0.49 6.91
C PRO A 31 9.25 -0.30 8.23
N VAL A 32 8.27 -1.18 8.47
CA VAL A 32 8.20 -2.05 9.66
C VAL A 32 8.62 -3.50 9.42
N ILE A 33 8.41 -4.04 8.21
CA ILE A 33 8.56 -5.48 7.91
C ILE A 33 9.87 -5.74 7.16
N GLY A 34 10.44 -4.71 6.52
CA GLY A 34 11.57 -4.79 5.60
C GLY A 34 11.18 -5.31 4.22
N ASP A 35 12.20 -5.72 3.47
CA ASP A 35 12.08 -6.29 2.13
C ASP A 35 11.09 -7.47 2.09
N SER A 36 9.97 -7.27 1.41
CA SER A 36 8.90 -8.27 1.32
C SER A 36 8.18 -8.22 -0.03
N MET A 37 7.46 -9.29 -0.38
CA MET A 37 6.69 -9.38 -1.61
C MET A 37 5.22 -9.02 -1.34
N TRP A 38 4.67 -8.11 -2.12
CA TRP A 38 3.31 -7.60 -1.95
C TRP A 38 2.47 -7.79 -3.21
N HIS A 39 1.17 -7.97 -3.01
CA HIS A 39 0.22 -8.05 -4.10
C HIS A 39 0.05 -6.71 -4.80
N GLN A 40 0.18 -6.72 -6.13
CA GLN A 40 -0.20 -5.60 -6.99
C GLN A 40 -1.62 -5.82 -7.51
N LEU A 41 -2.26 -4.74 -7.99
CA LEU A 41 -3.51 -4.87 -8.73
C LEU A 41 -3.32 -5.82 -9.93
N PRO A 42 -4.17 -6.85 -10.13
CA PRO A 42 -4.04 -7.81 -11.22
C PRO A 42 -4.47 -7.24 -12.59
N LEU A 43 -4.55 -5.91 -12.72
CA LEU A 43 -4.93 -5.19 -13.91
C LEU A 43 -3.83 -4.19 -14.28
N ALA A 44 -3.45 -4.17 -15.54
CA ALA A 44 -2.52 -3.19 -16.11
C ALA A 44 -3.29 -2.13 -16.89
N PHE A 45 -2.92 -0.87 -16.71
CA PHE A 45 -3.48 0.27 -17.42
C PHE A 45 -2.38 0.92 -18.25
N ASP A 46 -2.65 1.15 -19.53
CA ASP A 46 -1.69 1.72 -20.48
C ASP A 46 -1.49 3.23 -20.27
N LYS A 47 -2.59 3.96 -20.04
CA LYS A 47 -2.59 5.44 -19.90
C LYS A 47 -2.35 5.92 -18.48
N THR A 48 -2.70 5.10 -17.49
CA THR A 48 -2.54 5.42 -16.06
C THR A 48 -1.91 4.24 -15.33
N PRO A 49 -0.63 3.94 -15.60
CA PRO A 49 0.07 2.84 -14.95
C PRO A 49 -0.05 2.96 -13.43
N LEU A 50 -0.26 1.83 -12.77
CA LEU A 50 -0.37 1.76 -11.32
C LEU A 50 0.97 1.42 -10.71
N SER A 51 1.29 2.08 -9.60
CA SER A 51 2.44 1.79 -8.77
C SER A 51 2.04 1.80 -7.31
N THR A 52 2.63 0.89 -6.53
CA THR A 52 2.56 0.96 -5.07
C THR A 52 3.51 2.08 -4.61
N GLU A 53 2.96 3.16 -4.05
CA GLU A 53 3.76 4.36 -3.71
C GLU A 53 4.18 4.42 -2.23
N LYS A 54 3.29 4.00 -1.32
CA LYS A 54 3.56 4.00 0.11
C LYS A 54 2.85 2.86 0.82
N MET A 55 3.32 2.54 2.02
CA MET A 55 2.64 1.60 2.90
C MET A 55 1.26 2.12 3.33
N ALA A 56 0.43 1.25 3.87
CA ALA A 56 -0.76 1.69 4.56
C ALA A 56 -0.35 2.62 5.72
N PRO A 57 -0.97 3.80 5.84
CA PRO A 57 -0.59 4.75 6.88
C PRO A 57 -0.85 4.14 8.26
N SER A 58 0.05 4.42 9.18
CA SER A 58 -0.17 4.13 10.60
C SER A 58 -1.29 5.00 11.17
N LEU A 59 -1.81 4.58 12.33
CA LEU A 59 -2.87 5.32 13.00
C LEU A 59 -2.38 6.74 13.33
N GLY A 60 -3.04 7.75 12.77
CA GLY A 60 -2.71 9.16 12.97
C GLY A 60 -1.62 9.73 12.04
N GLU A 61 -1.01 8.92 11.17
CA GLU A 61 0.17 9.33 10.37
C GLU A 61 -0.04 10.59 9.53
N ASN A 62 -1.24 10.76 8.97
CA ASN A 62 -1.57 11.90 8.11
C ASN A 62 -2.49 12.93 8.79
N THR A 63 -2.71 12.83 10.11
CA THR A 63 -3.65 13.74 10.82
C THR A 63 -3.21 15.20 10.71
N GLU A 64 -1.97 15.50 11.10
CA GLU A 64 -1.43 16.88 11.07
C GLU A 64 -1.36 17.41 9.63
N GLU A 65 -0.85 16.60 8.70
CA GLU A 65 -0.79 16.94 7.27
C GLU A 65 -2.16 17.38 6.74
N ILE A 66 -3.23 16.63 7.05
CA ILE A 66 -4.58 16.95 6.60
C ILE A 66 -5.11 18.22 7.30
N LEU A 67 -4.94 18.33 8.62
CA LEU A 67 -5.41 19.48 9.40
C LEU A 67 -4.77 20.78 8.89
N ILE A 68 -3.46 20.78 8.60
CA ILE A 68 -2.73 21.94 8.11
C ILE A 68 -3.03 22.18 6.63
N ASP A 69 -2.68 21.22 5.77
CA ASP A 69 -2.60 21.45 4.32
C ASP A 69 -3.95 21.42 3.60
N ARG A 70 -4.98 20.83 4.22
CA ARG A 70 -6.31 20.69 3.62
C ARG A 70 -7.37 21.49 4.36
N LEU A 71 -7.23 21.62 5.68
CA LEU A 71 -8.25 22.26 6.52
C LEU A 71 -7.81 23.62 7.07
N GLY A 72 -6.54 23.99 6.95
CA GLY A 72 -6.04 25.32 7.32
C GLY A 72 -5.93 25.56 8.82
N TYR A 73 -5.82 24.51 9.63
CA TYR A 73 -5.61 24.61 11.07
C TYR A 73 -4.21 25.13 11.37
N SER A 74 -4.09 25.92 12.42
CA SER A 74 -2.79 26.35 12.94
C SER A 74 -2.19 25.29 13.87
N TRP A 75 -0.90 25.42 14.17
CA TRP A 75 -0.25 24.56 15.18
C TRP A 75 -0.86 24.73 16.58
N ASP A 76 -1.37 25.92 16.90
CA ASP A 76 -2.04 26.16 18.18
C ASP A 76 -3.38 25.40 18.28
N ASP A 77 -4.12 25.32 17.18
CA ASP A 77 -5.36 24.52 17.11
C ASP A 77 -5.06 23.02 17.26
N ILE A 78 -4.02 22.53 16.57
CA ILE A 78 -3.62 21.11 16.62
C ILE A 78 -3.18 20.72 18.03
N SER A 79 -2.35 21.55 18.68
CA SER A 79 -1.93 21.32 20.06
C SER A 79 -3.14 21.24 21.00
N SER A 80 -4.12 22.12 20.82
CA SER A 80 -5.35 22.11 21.64
C SER A 80 -6.14 20.81 21.45
N LEU A 81 -6.27 20.32 20.21
CA LEU A 81 -6.95 19.05 19.92
C LEU A 81 -6.21 17.83 20.48
N GLN A 82 -4.88 17.86 20.49
CA GLN A 82 -4.05 16.81 21.12
C GLN A 82 -4.20 16.84 22.64
N ASP A 83 -4.15 18.02 23.26
CA ASP A 83 -4.33 18.20 24.70
C ASP A 83 -5.72 17.76 25.19
N GLU A 84 -6.76 17.97 24.36
CA GLU A 84 -8.12 17.49 24.61
C GLU A 84 -8.31 15.98 24.32
N GLY A 85 -7.31 15.31 23.73
CA GLY A 85 -7.37 13.90 23.35
C GLY A 85 -8.33 13.60 22.20
N ILE A 86 -8.67 14.60 21.39
CA ILE A 86 -9.54 14.46 20.22
C ILE A 86 -8.78 13.82 19.05
N ILE A 87 -7.50 14.16 18.93
CA ILE A 87 -6.56 13.56 17.97
C ILE A 87 -5.36 12.98 18.72
N LEU A 88 -4.59 12.15 18.01
CA LEU A 88 -3.41 11.46 18.55
C LEU A 88 -2.15 12.33 18.54
#